data_AF-A0A5C8ZBS7-F1
#
_entry.id   AF-A0A5C8ZBS7-F1
#
_cell.length_a   1.000
_cell.length_b   1.000
_cell.length_c   1.000
_cell.angle_alpha   90.00
_cell.angle_beta   90.00
_cell.angle_gamma   90.00
#
_symmetry.space_group_name_H-M   'P 1'
#
loop_
_entity.id
_entity.type
_entity.pdbx_description
1 polymer ?
#
loop_
_entity_poly.entity_id
_entity_poly.type
_entity_poly.pdbx_seq_one_letter_code
_entity_poly.pdbx_strand_id
1 'polypeptide(L)'
;MRAVAEDREGRRRDALDVPRESRQRLKPRVPRLDGERFGRLSEAFARFMGTPQFLLYMTLFCVAWIAWNTLAPVTLQFDPKSLNYTLLTLILSLQASYAAPLILLAQNRQDDRDRVGLEQDRQRAERNLADTEYLAREVAALRLAVSEVATRDFVRSELRTLLEELELLAAEQRRADDDEGRLDQPVDRGRSTPKARAKARRRDAEPPAEGAPEHLAEQPTEHLAGSGETGSALQVDERVVREA
;
A
#
# COMPACT_ATOMS: atom_id res chain seq x y z
N MET A 1 -65.16 -28.39 23.94
CA MET A 1 -64.14 -28.94 23.02
C MET A 1 -64.07 -28.06 21.77
N ARG A 2 -63.13 -27.11 21.66
CA ARG A 2 -63.10 -26.16 20.51
C ARG A 2 -61.71 -25.60 20.13
N ALA A 3 -60.61 -26.20 20.60
CA ALA A 3 -59.26 -25.63 20.53
C ALA A 3 -58.21 -26.56 19.88
N VAL A 4 -58.63 -27.44 18.96
CA VAL A 4 -57.75 -28.46 18.33
C VAL A 4 -57.92 -28.50 16.79
N ALA A 5 -58.66 -27.56 16.21
CA ALA A 5 -58.95 -27.51 14.77
C ALA A 5 -57.97 -26.62 13.99
N GLU A 6 -57.71 -25.40 14.49
CA GLU A 6 -57.13 -24.31 13.68
C GLU A 6 -55.62 -24.45 13.40
N ASP A 7 -54.82 -25.06 14.31
CA ASP A 7 -53.36 -25.26 14.11
C ASP A 7 -53.01 -26.12 12.88
N ARG A 8 -53.96 -26.89 12.34
CA ARG A 8 -53.71 -27.78 11.19
C ARG A 8 -53.73 -27.09 9.82
N GLU A 9 -54.29 -25.88 9.71
CA GLU A 9 -54.39 -25.19 8.42
C GLU A 9 -53.21 -24.25 8.15
N GLY A 10 -52.61 -23.65 9.18
CA GLY A 10 -51.42 -22.80 9.03
C GLY A 10 -50.24 -23.56 8.44
N ARG A 11 -49.86 -24.69 9.06
CA ARG A 11 -48.68 -25.49 8.70
C ARG A 11 -48.75 -26.17 7.31
N ARG A 12 -49.86 -26.03 6.59
CA ARG A 12 -50.00 -26.52 5.19
C ARG A 12 -49.72 -25.45 4.14
N ARG A 13 -49.64 -24.16 4.49
CA ARG A 13 -49.43 -23.07 3.52
C ARG A 13 -47.95 -22.73 3.30
N ASP A 14 -47.11 -22.83 4.34
CA ASP A 14 -45.65 -22.65 4.21
C ASP A 14 -44.93 -23.78 3.46
N ALA A 15 -45.60 -24.92 3.24
CA ALA A 15 -45.00 -26.11 2.62
C ALA A 15 -44.87 -26.04 1.08
N LEU A 16 -45.06 -24.85 0.48
CA LEU A 16 -45.24 -24.68 -0.97
C LEU A 16 -44.22 -23.76 -1.67
N ASP A 17 -43.19 -23.24 -0.97
CA ASP A 17 -42.11 -22.46 -1.60
C ASP A 17 -40.72 -23.03 -1.28
N VAL A 18 -40.51 -24.29 -1.67
CA VAL A 18 -39.16 -24.85 -1.85
C VAL A 18 -38.95 -25.03 -3.36
N PRO A 19 -38.15 -24.18 -4.03
CA PRO A 19 -37.93 -24.31 -5.46
C PRO A 19 -37.25 -25.66 -5.75
N ARG A 20 -37.96 -26.54 -6.47
CA ARG A 20 -37.40 -27.79 -6.97
C ARG A 20 -36.35 -27.48 -8.04
N GLU A 21 -35.08 -27.43 -7.63
CA GLU A 21 -33.91 -27.42 -8.52
C GLU A 21 -33.86 -28.73 -9.33
N SER A 22 -34.64 -28.71 -10.40
CA SER A 22 -34.90 -29.80 -11.32
C SER A 22 -33.77 -29.92 -12.34
N ARG A 23 -32.57 -30.27 -11.85
CA ARG A 23 -31.57 -31.03 -12.61
C ARG A 23 -30.50 -31.59 -11.66
N GLN A 24 -30.62 -32.86 -11.36
CA GLN A 24 -29.48 -33.69 -11.00
C GLN A 24 -28.55 -33.76 -12.22
N ARG A 25 -27.74 -32.72 -12.42
CA ARG A 25 -26.77 -32.63 -13.52
C ARG A 25 -25.82 -33.81 -13.39
N LEU A 26 -25.98 -34.82 -14.25
CA LEU A 26 -24.90 -35.74 -14.60
C LEU A 26 -23.73 -34.87 -15.05
N LYS A 27 -22.79 -34.61 -14.14
CA LYS A 27 -21.50 -34.03 -14.50
C LYS A 27 -20.79 -35.16 -15.25
N PRO A 28 -20.60 -35.08 -16.59
CA PRO A 28 -19.78 -36.07 -17.26
C PRO A 28 -18.43 -36.03 -16.57
N ARG A 29 -18.00 -37.17 -16.02
CA ARG A 29 -16.72 -37.30 -15.34
C ARG A 29 -15.63 -37.37 -16.40
N VAL A 30 -15.47 -36.26 -17.12
CA VAL A 30 -14.40 -36.04 -18.09
C VAL A 30 -13.10 -36.52 -17.45
N PRO A 31 -12.37 -37.45 -18.10
CA PRO A 31 -11.06 -37.83 -17.61
C PRO A 31 -10.24 -36.56 -17.38
N ARG A 32 -9.58 -36.45 -16.23
CA ARG A 32 -8.61 -35.37 -16.02
C ARG A 32 -7.44 -35.66 -16.95
N LEU A 33 -7.45 -35.13 -18.16
CA LEU A 33 -6.31 -35.23 -19.08
C LEU A 33 -5.06 -34.77 -18.33
N ASP A 34 -4.03 -35.62 -18.29
CA ASP A 34 -2.90 -35.51 -17.35
C ASP A 34 -2.22 -34.13 -17.40
N GLY A 35 -2.66 -33.22 -16.51
CA GLY A 35 -2.29 -31.80 -16.57
C GLY A 35 -0.79 -31.54 -16.44
N GLU A 36 -0.06 -32.49 -15.85
CA GLU A 36 1.40 -32.47 -15.71
C GLU A 36 2.15 -32.93 -16.97
N ARG A 37 1.51 -33.70 -17.86
CA ARG A 37 2.05 -34.03 -19.19
C ARG A 37 1.80 -32.87 -20.15
N PHE A 38 0.56 -32.38 -20.19
CA PHE A 38 0.19 -31.23 -21.03
C PHE A 38 0.88 -29.94 -20.58
N GLY A 39 1.00 -29.70 -19.27
CA GLY A 39 1.71 -28.52 -18.74
C GLY A 39 3.18 -28.46 -19.17
N ARG A 40 3.92 -29.58 -19.07
CA ARG A 40 5.31 -29.67 -19.53
C ARG A 40 5.45 -29.54 -21.05
N LEU A 41 4.49 -30.08 -21.82
CA LEU A 41 4.43 -29.87 -23.27
C LEU A 41 4.22 -28.38 -23.60
N SER A 42 3.24 -27.72 -22.99
CA SER A 42 2.99 -26.28 -23.20
C SER A 42 4.18 -25.41 -22.81
N GLU A 43 4.86 -25.73 -21.70
CA GLU A 43 6.06 -25.03 -21.24
C GLU A 43 7.24 -25.19 -22.22
N ALA A 44 7.41 -26.40 -22.79
CA ALA A 44 8.40 -26.65 -23.85
C ALA A 44 8.05 -25.92 -25.15
N PHE A 45 6.78 -25.98 -25.59
CA PHE A 45 6.30 -25.26 -26.79
C PHE A 45 6.45 -23.74 -26.66
N ALA A 46 6.16 -23.16 -25.49
CA ALA A 46 6.35 -21.74 -25.24
C ALA A 46 7.82 -21.31 -25.36
N ARG A 47 8.75 -22.05 -24.74
CA ARG A 47 10.19 -21.80 -24.89
C ARG A 47 10.68 -21.99 -26.33
N PHE A 48 10.17 -23.00 -27.03
CA PHE A 48 10.54 -23.28 -28.42
C PHE A 48 10.06 -22.18 -29.38
N MET A 49 8.79 -21.79 -29.31
CA MET A 49 8.19 -20.77 -30.17
C MET A 49 8.74 -19.36 -29.89
N GLY A 50 9.11 -19.04 -28.64
CA GLY A 50 9.74 -17.77 -28.29
C GLY A 50 11.22 -17.65 -28.67
N THR A 51 11.85 -18.69 -29.22
CA THR A 51 13.28 -18.70 -29.56
C THR A 51 13.49 -18.53 -31.07
N PRO A 52 14.35 -17.61 -31.55
CA PRO A 52 14.55 -17.36 -32.99
C PRO A 52 15.08 -18.58 -33.77
N GLN A 53 15.63 -19.59 -33.07
CA GLN A 53 16.00 -20.88 -33.67
C GLN A 53 14.81 -21.61 -34.31
N PHE A 54 13.57 -21.48 -33.79
CA PHE A 54 12.40 -22.10 -34.42
C PHE A 54 12.16 -21.57 -35.83
N LEU A 55 12.23 -20.25 -36.01
CA LEU A 55 12.12 -19.61 -37.31
C LEU A 55 13.25 -20.05 -38.25
N LEU A 56 14.48 -20.16 -37.74
CA LEU A 56 15.62 -20.65 -38.51
C LEU A 56 15.42 -22.10 -38.99
N TYR A 57 14.97 -23.01 -38.12
CA TYR A 57 14.67 -24.39 -38.50
C TYR A 57 13.53 -24.48 -39.52
N MET A 58 12.45 -23.71 -39.36
CA MET A 58 11.35 -23.66 -40.32
C MET A 58 11.77 -23.10 -41.68
N THR A 59 12.55 -22.01 -41.70
CA THR A 59 13.11 -21.45 -42.93
C THR A 59 14.04 -22.47 -43.62
N LEU A 60 14.91 -23.14 -42.87
CA LEU A 60 15.83 -24.14 -43.42
C LEU A 60 15.08 -25.37 -43.97
N PHE A 61 14.00 -25.81 -43.32
CA PHE A 61 13.11 -26.85 -43.84
C PHE A 61 12.47 -26.44 -45.18
N CYS A 62 11.89 -25.24 -45.27
CA CYS A 62 11.29 -24.74 -46.51
C CYS A 62 12.33 -24.59 -47.63
N VAL A 63 13.51 -24.05 -47.33
CA VAL A 63 14.62 -23.94 -48.30
C VAL A 63 15.10 -25.33 -48.76
N ALA A 64 15.24 -26.29 -47.85
CA ALA A 64 15.62 -27.67 -48.20
C ALA A 64 14.56 -28.36 -49.06
N TRP A 65 13.26 -28.18 -48.78
CA TRP A 65 12.16 -28.74 -49.57
C TRP A 65 12.12 -28.16 -50.99
N ILE A 66 12.27 -26.84 -51.13
CA ILE A 66 12.32 -26.15 -52.41
C ILE A 66 13.58 -26.58 -53.19
N ALA A 67 14.75 -26.63 -52.54
CA ALA A 67 15.99 -27.07 -53.16
C ALA A 67 15.90 -28.52 -53.66
N TRP A 68 15.38 -29.44 -52.84
CA TRP A 68 15.20 -30.84 -53.23
C TRP A 68 14.30 -30.96 -54.47
N ASN A 69 13.12 -30.34 -54.46
CA ASN A 69 12.19 -30.41 -55.60
C ASN A 69 12.61 -29.55 -56.80
N THR A 70 13.58 -28.63 -56.65
CA THR A 70 14.15 -27.86 -57.77
C THR A 70 15.32 -28.59 -58.44
N LEU A 71 16.18 -29.25 -57.67
CA LEU A 71 17.38 -29.95 -58.17
C LEU A 71 17.13 -31.42 -58.52
N ALA A 72 16.09 -32.06 -57.99
CA ALA A 72 15.76 -33.44 -58.33
C ALA A 72 15.33 -33.60 -59.81
N PRO A 73 15.69 -34.70 -60.49
CA PRO A 73 15.13 -35.06 -61.79
C PRO A 73 13.60 -35.15 -61.73
N VAL A 74 12.92 -34.87 -62.85
CA VAL A 74 11.45 -34.80 -62.93
C VAL A 74 10.75 -36.07 -62.44
N THR A 75 11.39 -37.24 -62.56
CA THR A 75 10.90 -38.55 -62.07
C THR A 75 10.99 -38.74 -60.55
N LEU A 76 11.63 -37.82 -59.81
CA LEU A 76 11.84 -37.84 -58.36
C LEU A 76 11.37 -36.56 -57.67
N GLN A 77 10.70 -35.65 -58.39
CA GLN A 77 10.07 -34.45 -57.80
C GLN A 77 8.75 -34.85 -57.14
N PHE A 78 8.74 -34.89 -55.80
CA PHE A 78 7.54 -35.17 -55.02
C PHE A 78 6.53 -34.01 -55.08
N ASP A 79 7.04 -32.77 -55.16
CA ASP A 79 6.25 -31.54 -55.20
C ASP A 79 6.73 -30.66 -56.37
N PRO A 80 6.34 -30.98 -57.62
CA PRO A 80 6.91 -30.36 -58.82
C PRO A 80 6.75 -28.84 -58.87
N LYS A 81 7.79 -28.13 -59.30
CA LYS A 81 7.77 -26.66 -59.42
C LYS A 81 6.67 -26.12 -60.34
N SER A 82 6.18 -26.91 -61.30
CA SER A 82 5.04 -26.57 -62.18
C SER A 82 3.69 -26.52 -61.45
N LEU A 83 3.59 -27.13 -60.26
CA LEU A 83 2.44 -27.09 -59.36
C LEU A 83 2.66 -26.11 -58.19
N ASN A 84 3.62 -25.19 -58.31
CA ASN A 84 3.91 -24.11 -57.34
C ASN A 84 4.10 -24.59 -55.88
N TYR A 85 4.65 -25.79 -55.68
CA TYR A 85 4.83 -26.42 -54.36
C TYR A 85 3.49 -26.59 -53.59
N THR A 86 2.53 -27.22 -54.25
CA THR A 86 1.20 -27.49 -53.70
C THR A 86 1.26 -28.35 -52.44
N LEU A 87 2.14 -29.36 -52.36
CA LEU A 87 2.23 -30.20 -51.17
C LEU A 87 2.81 -29.42 -49.98
N LEU A 88 3.85 -28.61 -50.19
CA LEU A 88 4.37 -27.71 -49.15
C LEU A 88 3.27 -26.78 -48.62
N THR A 89 2.47 -26.20 -49.51
CA THR A 89 1.36 -25.28 -49.16
C THR A 89 0.23 -25.99 -48.38
N LEU A 90 -0.12 -27.22 -48.76
CA LEU A 90 -1.08 -28.05 -48.02
C LEU A 90 -0.56 -28.45 -46.63
N ILE A 91 0.73 -28.78 -46.49
CA ILE A 91 1.34 -29.10 -45.20
C ILE A 91 1.38 -27.86 -44.28
N LEU A 92 1.77 -26.69 -44.80
CA LEU A 92 1.83 -25.44 -44.01
C LEU A 92 0.44 -24.95 -43.57
N SER A 93 -0.58 -25.05 -44.43
CA SER A 93 -1.96 -24.70 -44.06
C SER A 93 -2.56 -25.67 -43.02
N LEU A 94 -2.25 -26.97 -43.12
CA LEU A 94 -2.58 -27.95 -42.08
C LEU A 94 -1.83 -27.66 -40.76
N GLN A 95 -0.56 -27.25 -40.83
CA GLN A 95 0.25 -26.90 -39.66
C GLN A 95 -0.33 -25.70 -38.91
N ALA A 96 -0.77 -24.67 -39.61
CA ALA A 96 -1.48 -23.53 -39.01
C ALA A 96 -2.82 -23.96 -38.37
N SER A 97 -3.59 -24.80 -39.06
CA SER A 97 -4.91 -25.28 -38.61
C SER A 97 -4.83 -26.10 -37.30
N TYR A 98 -3.88 -27.05 -37.19
CA TYR A 98 -3.73 -27.87 -35.99
C TYR A 98 -3.07 -27.13 -34.81
N ALA A 99 -2.36 -26.02 -35.06
CA ALA A 99 -1.76 -25.21 -34.00
C ALA A 99 -2.83 -24.51 -33.13
N ALA A 100 -3.90 -23.99 -33.75
CA ALA A 100 -4.97 -23.26 -33.05
C ALA A 100 -5.60 -24.03 -31.85
N PRO A 101 -6.06 -25.30 -31.98
CA PRO A 101 -6.62 -26.04 -30.84
C PRO A 101 -5.56 -26.38 -29.77
N LEU A 102 -4.29 -26.56 -30.13
CA LEU A 102 -3.22 -26.77 -29.14
C LEU A 102 -2.91 -25.48 -28.36
N ILE A 103 -2.90 -24.33 -29.05
CA ILE A 103 -2.72 -23.01 -28.43
C ILE A 103 -3.87 -22.71 -27.47
N LEU A 104 -5.13 -22.96 -27.87
CA LEU A 104 -6.30 -22.84 -27.00
C LEU A 104 -6.19 -23.72 -25.74
N LEU A 105 -5.75 -24.97 -25.87
CA LEU A 105 -5.55 -25.87 -24.72
C LEU A 105 -4.39 -25.43 -23.80
N ALA A 106 -3.37 -24.76 -24.34
CA ALA A 106 -2.30 -24.17 -23.54
C ALA A 106 -2.75 -22.90 -22.82
N GLN A 107 -3.49 -22.02 -23.50
CA GLN A 107 -3.98 -20.73 -22.97
C GLN A 107 -4.88 -20.91 -21.76
N ASN A 108 -5.89 -21.79 -21.82
CA ASN A 108 -6.79 -22.05 -20.67
C ASN A 108 -6.02 -22.40 -19.37
N ARG A 109 -4.87 -23.09 -19.48
CA ARG A 109 -4.01 -23.43 -18.32
C ARG A 109 -3.05 -22.31 -17.90
N GLN A 110 -2.80 -21.35 -18.78
CA GLN A 110 -2.08 -20.12 -18.45
C GLN A 110 -3.03 -19.20 -17.66
N ASP A 111 -4.23 -18.98 -18.18
CA ASP A 111 -5.30 -18.19 -17.55
C ASP A 111 -5.65 -18.71 -16.14
N ASP A 112 -5.75 -20.04 -15.96
CA ASP A 112 -5.94 -20.69 -14.65
C ASP A 112 -4.83 -20.34 -13.65
N ARG A 113 -3.56 -20.29 -14.08
CA ARG A 113 -2.43 -19.94 -13.21
C ARG A 113 -2.39 -18.45 -12.92
N ASP A 114 -2.61 -17.63 -13.93
CA ASP A 114 -2.50 -16.18 -13.84
C ASP A 114 -3.65 -15.62 -12.98
N ARG A 115 -4.83 -16.23 -13.04
CA ARG A 115 -5.94 -16.02 -12.08
C ARG A 115 -5.52 -16.31 -10.64
N VAL A 116 -4.91 -17.46 -10.36
CA VAL A 116 -4.45 -17.80 -8.99
C VAL A 116 -3.35 -16.84 -8.53
N GLY A 117 -2.50 -16.36 -9.45
CA GLY A 117 -1.54 -15.29 -9.19
C GLY A 117 -2.23 -13.99 -8.74
N LEU A 118 -3.24 -13.52 -9.49
CA LEU A 118 -4.03 -12.33 -9.16
C LEU A 118 -4.80 -12.47 -7.84
N GLU A 119 -5.40 -13.63 -7.57
CA GLU A 119 -6.10 -13.91 -6.30
C GLU A 119 -5.13 -13.90 -5.09
N GLN A 120 -3.88 -14.35 -5.26
CA GLN A 120 -2.84 -14.25 -4.23
C GLN A 120 -2.29 -12.84 -4.07
N ASP A 121 -2.03 -12.13 -5.16
CA ASP A 121 -1.47 -10.78 -5.12
C ASP A 121 -2.45 -9.79 -4.49
N ARG A 122 -3.75 -9.92 -4.80
CA ARG A 122 -4.82 -9.21 -4.12
C ARG A 122 -4.81 -9.46 -2.60
N GLN A 123 -4.70 -10.70 -2.15
CA GLN A 123 -4.59 -11.01 -0.72
C GLN A 123 -3.33 -10.44 -0.06
N ARG A 124 -2.23 -10.29 -0.81
CA ARG A 124 -1.02 -9.62 -0.31
C ARG A 124 -1.25 -8.11 -0.20
N ALA A 125 -1.86 -7.48 -1.20
CA ALA A 125 -2.20 -6.06 -1.15
C ALA A 125 -3.16 -5.74 0.01
N GLU A 126 -4.19 -6.56 0.23
CA GLU A 126 -5.14 -6.42 1.35
C GLU A 126 -4.45 -6.58 2.73
N ARG A 127 -3.47 -7.47 2.86
CA ARG A 127 -2.64 -7.60 4.09
C ARG A 127 -1.67 -6.44 4.27
N ASN A 128 -0.93 -6.07 3.23
CA ASN A 128 0.01 -4.95 3.26
C ASN A 128 -0.72 -3.64 3.67
N LEU A 129 -1.95 -3.42 3.18
CA LEU A 129 -2.78 -2.30 3.60
C LEU A 129 -3.08 -2.36 5.11
N ALA A 130 -3.56 -3.50 5.61
CA ALA A 130 -3.82 -3.69 7.04
C ALA A 130 -2.56 -3.52 7.91
N ASP A 131 -1.40 -4.01 7.47
CA ASP A 131 -0.12 -3.84 8.15
C ASP A 131 0.30 -2.35 8.16
N THR A 132 0.10 -1.61 7.06
CA THR A 132 0.37 -0.15 7.05
C THR A 132 -0.62 0.65 7.91
N GLU A 133 -1.90 0.27 7.98
CA GLU A 133 -2.83 0.88 8.93
C GLU A 133 -2.44 0.59 10.38
N TYR A 134 -1.99 -0.63 10.67
CA TYR A 134 -1.53 -1.02 12.00
C TYR A 134 -0.30 -0.20 12.41
N LEU A 135 0.73 -0.14 11.56
CA LEU A 135 1.92 0.68 11.79
C LEU A 135 1.58 2.17 11.91
N ALA A 136 0.62 2.69 11.14
CA ALA A 136 0.17 4.09 11.27
C ALA A 136 -0.51 4.36 12.62
N ARG A 137 -1.31 3.42 13.14
CA ARG A 137 -1.94 3.51 14.47
C ARG A 137 -0.90 3.45 15.59
N GLU A 138 0.05 2.52 15.51
CA GLU A 138 1.14 2.38 16.49
C GLU A 138 2.06 3.61 16.49
N VAL A 139 2.42 4.15 15.32
CA VAL A 139 3.20 5.40 15.23
C VAL A 139 2.42 6.60 15.79
N ALA A 140 1.10 6.66 15.60
CA ALA A 140 0.27 7.70 16.20
C ALA A 140 0.21 7.58 17.73
N ALA A 141 0.04 6.36 18.27
CA ALA A 141 0.05 6.10 19.71
C ALA A 141 1.42 6.41 20.34
N LEU A 142 2.51 5.97 19.73
CA LEU A 142 3.88 6.28 20.14
C LEU A 142 4.15 7.79 20.14
N ARG A 143 3.67 8.51 19.12
CA ARG A 143 3.78 9.99 19.05
C ARG A 143 3.06 10.66 20.22
N LEU A 144 1.88 10.18 20.61
CA LEU A 144 1.13 10.72 21.74
C LEU A 144 1.89 10.49 23.06
N ALA A 145 2.30 9.24 23.34
CA ALA A 145 3.07 8.90 24.54
C ALA A 145 4.40 9.68 24.65
N VAL A 146 5.11 9.85 23.53
CA VAL A 146 6.32 10.70 23.48
C VAL A 146 5.97 12.17 23.73
N SER A 147 4.85 12.69 23.21
CA SER A 147 4.46 14.09 23.42
C SER A 147 4.07 14.41 24.86
N GLU A 148 3.49 13.46 25.59
CA GLU A 148 3.19 13.61 27.02
C GLU A 148 4.48 13.71 27.85
N VAL A 149 5.40 12.74 27.70
CA VAL A 149 6.68 12.71 28.43
C VAL A 149 7.61 13.86 28.03
N ALA A 150 7.61 14.27 26.76
CA ALA A 150 8.44 15.36 26.25
C ALA A 150 7.78 16.76 26.38
N THR A 151 6.73 16.90 27.19
CA THR A 151 6.10 18.21 27.43
C THR A 151 7.15 19.19 27.98
N ARG A 152 7.36 20.31 27.27
CA ARG A 152 8.38 21.33 27.59
C ARG A 152 8.34 21.77 29.06
N ASP A 153 7.15 21.84 29.63
CA ASP A 153 6.91 22.30 31.00
C ASP A 153 7.16 21.23 32.06
N PHE A 154 7.08 19.93 31.71
CA PHE A 154 7.56 18.83 32.57
C PHE A 154 9.10 18.78 32.60
N VAL A 155 9.76 18.85 31.44
CA VAL A 155 11.23 18.94 31.39
C VAL A 155 11.74 20.18 32.14
N ARG A 156 10.98 21.28 32.10
CA ARG A 156 11.25 22.51 32.88
C ARG A 156 10.93 22.37 34.38
N SER A 157 9.94 21.58 34.79
CA SER A 157 9.67 21.33 36.21
C SER A 157 10.79 20.49 36.81
N GLU A 158 11.16 19.37 36.18
CA GLU A 158 12.24 18.52 36.69
C GLU A 158 13.59 19.25 36.72
N LEU A 159 13.92 20.03 35.68
CA LEU A 159 15.12 20.88 35.71
C LEU A 159 15.09 21.98 36.79
N ARG A 160 13.92 22.38 37.30
CA ARG A 160 13.79 23.31 38.43
C ARG A 160 13.88 22.58 39.77
N THR A 161 13.15 21.47 39.94
CA THR A 161 13.21 20.63 41.14
C THR A 161 14.64 20.21 41.44
N LEU A 162 15.37 19.73 40.43
CA LEU A 162 16.78 19.36 40.55
C LEU A 162 17.72 20.55 40.82
N LEU A 163 17.36 21.78 40.38
CA LEU A 163 18.12 22.98 40.72
C LEU A 163 17.89 23.39 42.18
N GLU A 164 16.64 23.40 42.63
CA GLU A 164 16.27 23.72 44.01
C GLU A 164 16.87 22.71 44.99
N GLU A 165 16.87 21.41 44.66
CA GLU A 165 17.52 20.35 45.45
C GLU A 165 19.04 20.58 45.59
N LEU A 166 19.73 20.94 44.50
CA LEU A 166 21.16 21.28 44.53
C LEU A 166 21.45 22.56 45.31
N GLU A 167 20.60 23.60 45.20
CA GLU A 167 20.72 24.82 46.00
C GLU A 167 20.48 24.55 47.50
N LEU A 168 19.54 23.66 47.84
CA LEU A 168 19.27 23.23 49.22
C LEU A 168 20.47 22.49 49.82
N LEU A 169 21.01 21.50 49.11
CA LEU A 169 22.21 20.77 49.53
C LEU A 169 23.42 21.72 49.70
N ALA A 170 23.61 22.66 48.77
CA ALA A 170 24.65 23.67 48.88
C ALA A 170 24.39 24.71 50.00
N ALA A 171 23.15 24.85 50.49
CA ALA A 171 22.83 25.68 51.66
C ALA A 171 23.01 24.91 52.98
N GLU A 172 22.75 23.60 53.00
CA GLU A 172 23.02 22.74 54.15
C GLU A 172 24.53 22.55 54.37
N GLN A 173 25.32 22.37 53.31
CA GLN A 173 26.79 22.36 53.39
C GLN A 173 27.33 23.64 54.04
N ARG A 174 26.92 24.82 53.55
CA ARG A 174 27.34 26.10 54.13
C ARG A 174 26.91 26.28 55.60
N ARG A 175 25.77 25.73 56.01
CA ARG A 175 25.36 25.72 57.43
C ARG A 175 26.22 24.79 58.28
N ALA A 176 26.70 23.68 57.74
CA ALA A 176 27.66 22.82 58.45
C ALA A 176 29.01 23.53 58.62
N ASP A 177 29.51 24.18 57.56
CA ASP A 177 30.73 25.00 57.62
C ASP A 177 30.60 26.15 58.65
N ASP A 178 29.45 26.84 58.65
CA ASP A 178 29.14 27.94 59.58
C ASP A 178 29.09 27.48 61.05
N ASP A 179 28.57 26.27 61.34
CA ASP A 179 28.43 25.77 62.71
C ASP A 179 29.73 25.15 63.25
N GLU A 180 30.59 24.56 62.39
CA GLU A 180 32.00 24.30 62.74
C GLU A 180 32.72 25.61 63.08
N GLY A 181 32.64 26.62 62.21
CA GLY A 181 33.26 27.92 62.42
C GLY A 181 32.75 28.69 63.65
N ARG A 182 31.57 28.32 64.17
CA ARG A 182 30.97 28.95 65.36
C ARG A 182 31.50 28.41 66.69
N LEU A 183 32.07 27.20 66.71
CA LEU A 183 32.59 26.57 67.93
C LEU A 183 33.85 27.27 68.48
N ASP A 184 34.56 28.03 67.64
CA ASP A 184 35.84 28.68 67.97
C ASP A 184 35.71 30.10 68.57
N GLN A 185 34.50 30.66 68.73
CA GLN A 185 34.32 32.07 69.14
C GLN A 185 33.79 32.26 70.59
N PRO A 186 34.54 32.94 71.49
CA PRO A 186 34.11 33.15 72.87
C PRO A 186 33.04 34.25 72.98
N VAL A 187 31.97 33.96 73.74
CA VAL A 187 30.77 34.83 73.83
C VAL A 187 30.82 35.77 75.04
N ASP A 188 30.98 37.07 74.79
CA ASP A 188 30.68 38.13 75.77
C ASP A 188 29.17 38.50 75.76
N ARG A 189 28.65 39.01 76.88
CA ARG A 189 27.19 39.10 77.17
C ARG A 189 26.78 40.48 77.72
N GLY A 190 26.81 41.49 76.85
CA GLY A 190 26.29 42.84 77.12
C GLY A 190 24.75 42.96 77.12
N ARG A 191 24.20 43.96 77.83
CA ARG A 191 22.76 44.16 78.08
C ARG A 191 22.29 45.58 77.75
N SER A 192 21.22 45.73 76.96
CA SER A 192 20.29 46.89 77.03
C SER A 192 18.98 46.65 76.26
N THR A 193 17.91 47.37 76.64
CA THR A 193 16.56 47.27 76.03
C THR A 193 16.08 48.67 75.52
N PRO A 194 14.78 48.97 75.25
CA PRO A 194 14.35 49.30 73.88
C PRO A 194 13.85 50.74 73.68
N LYS A 195 13.63 51.15 72.42
CA LYS A 195 12.91 52.41 72.11
C LYS A 195 12.24 52.40 70.73
N ALA A 196 11.11 53.10 70.62
CA ALA A 196 10.34 53.24 69.38
C ALA A 196 10.14 54.73 69.01
N ARG A 197 10.16 55.07 67.71
CA ARG A 197 9.43 56.26 67.21
C ARG A 197 9.20 56.26 65.69
N ALA A 198 8.07 56.85 65.33
CA ALA A 198 7.43 56.79 64.03
C ALA A 198 7.76 57.95 63.04
N LYS A 199 7.43 57.69 61.75
CA LYS A 199 6.61 58.56 60.86
C LYS A 199 7.24 59.75 60.08
N ALA A 200 7.47 59.54 58.78
CA ALA A 200 7.13 60.41 57.63
C ALA A 200 7.27 59.57 56.33
N ARG A 201 6.41 59.52 55.29
CA ARG A 201 5.23 60.25 54.77
C ARG A 201 5.48 61.33 53.68
N ARG A 202 5.45 60.90 52.42
CA ARG A 202 4.85 61.51 51.19
C ARG A 202 4.97 60.46 50.05
N ARG A 203 4.01 60.12 49.17
CA ARG A 203 2.80 60.79 48.60
C ARG A 203 3.18 61.91 47.62
N ASP A 204 2.50 62.16 46.49
CA ASP A 204 1.20 61.73 45.90
C ASP A 204 1.48 61.43 44.38
N ALA A 205 0.76 60.70 43.51
CA ALA A 205 -0.61 60.13 43.36
C ALA A 205 -0.49 58.67 42.75
N GLU A 206 -1.47 57.77 42.50
CA GLU A 206 -2.94 57.73 42.25
C GLU A 206 -3.37 57.89 40.72
N PRO A 207 -4.00 56.89 40.01
CA PRO A 207 -4.19 56.79 38.52
C PRO A 207 -5.57 57.30 38.00
N PRO A 208 -5.96 57.02 36.72
CA PRO A 208 -6.83 55.86 36.38
C PRO A 208 -6.31 55.10 35.12
N ALA A 209 -6.98 54.17 34.40
CA ALA A 209 -8.41 53.81 34.28
C ALA A 209 -8.67 52.33 33.86
N GLU A 210 -9.75 52.08 33.11
CA GLU A 210 -10.43 50.82 32.76
C GLU A 210 -10.99 50.93 31.30
N GLY A 211 -11.16 49.83 30.55
CA GLY A 211 -11.86 49.87 29.25
C GLY A 211 -11.58 48.71 28.27
N ALA A 212 -12.53 47.78 28.15
CA ALA A 212 -12.69 46.89 27.00
C ALA A 212 -13.91 47.34 26.15
N PRO A 213 -14.00 46.98 24.86
CA PRO A 213 -14.80 45.79 24.53
C PRO A 213 -14.27 44.94 23.36
N GLU A 214 -14.91 43.80 23.12
CA GLU A 214 -14.80 43.03 21.87
C GLU A 214 -15.54 43.73 20.71
N HIS A 215 -15.14 43.46 19.45
CA HIS A 215 -15.98 42.73 18.49
C HIS A 215 -15.33 42.54 17.10
N LEU A 216 -15.29 41.27 16.67
CA LEU A 216 -15.63 40.73 15.34
C LEU A 216 -14.94 41.20 14.02
N ALA A 217 -14.55 40.19 13.23
CA ALA A 217 -14.64 40.06 11.76
C ALA A 217 -13.42 40.36 10.83
N GLU A 218 -13.46 39.68 9.68
CA GLU A 218 -12.75 39.89 8.40
C GLU A 218 -11.22 39.63 8.30
N GLN A 219 -10.88 38.45 7.76
CA GLN A 219 -9.85 38.27 6.70
C GLN A 219 -10.59 38.18 5.34
N PRO A 220 -9.95 38.12 4.13
CA PRO A 220 -8.52 38.13 3.79
C PRO A 220 -8.13 39.12 2.65
N THR A 221 -6.82 39.22 2.31
CA THR A 221 -6.17 39.62 1.02
C THR A 221 -4.78 40.24 1.31
N GLU A 222 -3.75 40.22 0.44
CA GLU A 222 -3.34 39.27 -0.61
C GLU A 222 -1.84 39.49 -0.96
N HIS A 223 -1.29 38.66 -1.85
CA HIS A 223 -0.13 38.91 -2.73
C HIS A 223 1.24 39.42 -2.21
N LEU A 224 2.23 38.52 -2.22
CA LEU A 224 3.51 38.72 -2.94
C LEU A 224 4.07 37.31 -3.30
N ALA A 225 4.11 36.81 -4.54
CA ALA A 225 4.69 37.28 -5.81
C ALA A 225 6.19 36.94 -5.97
N GLY A 226 6.55 36.34 -7.11
CA GLY A 226 7.83 35.67 -7.39
C GLY A 226 7.59 34.20 -7.82
N SER A 227 7.39 33.83 -9.09
CA SER A 227 8.20 34.05 -10.31
C SER A 227 9.55 33.31 -10.30
N GLY A 228 9.90 32.42 -11.24
CA GLY A 228 9.09 31.78 -12.29
C GLY A 228 9.88 31.48 -13.58
N GLU A 229 9.78 30.26 -14.11
CA GLU A 229 10.17 29.78 -15.47
C GLU A 229 9.26 28.55 -15.77
N THR A 230 8.54 28.31 -16.88
CA THR A 230 8.64 28.53 -18.35
C THR A 230 9.34 27.41 -19.15
N GLY A 231 8.59 26.75 -20.06
CA GLY A 231 9.05 25.64 -20.92
C GLY A 231 8.21 24.36 -20.69
N SER A 232 7.01 24.15 -21.26
CA SER A 232 6.50 24.34 -22.64
C SER A 232 6.88 23.21 -23.62
N ALA A 233 5.94 22.91 -24.54
CA ALA A 233 6.01 21.97 -25.67
C ALA A 233 6.04 20.44 -25.38
N LEU A 234 4.85 19.83 -25.23
CA LEU A 234 4.57 18.47 -25.74
C LEU A 234 3.05 18.21 -25.87
N GLN A 235 2.41 18.83 -26.87
CA GLN A 235 1.02 18.54 -27.25
C GLN A 235 0.83 18.72 -28.76
N VAL A 236 1.04 17.64 -29.53
CA VAL A 236 0.88 17.57 -30.99
C VAL A 236 0.31 16.19 -31.35
N ASP A 237 -0.45 16.15 -32.46
CA ASP A 237 -0.97 14.97 -33.17
C ASP A 237 -2.02 14.06 -32.52
N GLU A 238 -3.29 14.44 -32.71
CA GLU A 238 -4.43 13.51 -32.79
C GLU A 238 -5.37 13.84 -33.97
N ARG A 239 -4.86 14.38 -35.10
CA ARG A 239 -5.70 14.81 -36.25
C ARG A 239 -5.09 14.58 -37.65
N VAL A 240 -4.66 13.35 -37.94
CA VAL A 240 -4.26 12.95 -39.32
C VAL A 240 -4.96 11.68 -39.81
N VAL A 241 -5.60 10.86 -38.95
CA VAL A 241 -6.25 9.59 -39.37
C VAL A 241 -7.72 9.79 -39.81
N ARG A 242 -7.95 10.77 -40.68
CA ARG A 242 -9.11 10.87 -41.58
C ARG A 242 -8.61 11.48 -42.89
N GLU A 243 -9.03 10.88 -44.02
CA GLU A 243 -8.55 11.17 -45.39
C GLU A 243 -7.16 10.62 -45.74
N ALA A 244 -7.07 9.28 -45.74
CA ALA A 244 -6.15 8.48 -46.58
C ALA A 244 -6.83 7.14 -46.92
#